data_AF-A0A6L5EHM7-F1
#
_entry.id   AF-A0A6L5EHM7-F1
#
_cell.length_a   1.000
_cell.length_b   1.000
_cell.length_c   1.000
_cell.angle_alpha   90.00
_cell.angle_beta   90.00
_cell.angle_gamma   90.00
#
_symmetry.space_group_name_H-M   'P 1'
#
loop_
_entity.id
_entity.type
_entity.pdbx_description
1 polymer ?
#
loop_
_entity_poly.entity_id
_entity_poly.type
_entity_poly.pdbx_seq_one_letter_code
_entity_poly.pdbx_strand_id
1 'polypeptide(L)'
;ALLAPLAPGLLQGCGITASGALTPGVAHRLSLASGTLALDGEREIEFAAHDTPTITLDAQGPLTVDVEAVLAHAARHHLLAVPRGHRLHPATPC
;
A
#
# COMPACT_ATOMS: atom_id res chain seq x y z
N ALA A 1 20.09 4.44 15.12
CA ALA A 1 19.70 4.92 13.78
C ALA A 1 19.41 3.73 12.90
N LEU A 2 18.40 3.81 12.04
CA LEU A 2 18.07 2.80 11.04
C LEU A 2 18.51 3.32 9.67
N LEU A 3 19.05 2.47 8.80
CA LEU A 3 19.26 2.84 7.41
C LEU A 3 17.91 2.79 6.68
N ALA A 4 17.51 3.91 6.08
CA ALA A 4 16.29 4.01 5.29
C ALA A 4 16.63 4.42 3.84
N PRO A 5 15.97 3.81 2.83
CA PRO A 5 16.01 4.30 1.46
C PRO A 5 15.16 5.56 1.36
N LEU A 6 15.80 6.69 1.09
CA LEU A 6 15.09 7.97 0.93
C LEU A 6 14.86 8.33 -0.54
N ALA A 7 15.69 7.81 -1.44
CA ALA A 7 15.59 8.00 -2.89
C ALA A 7 16.36 6.88 -3.62
N PRO A 8 16.17 6.70 -4.95
CA PRO A 8 16.98 5.76 -5.73
C PRO A 8 18.48 6.01 -5.56
N GLY A 9 19.21 4.98 -5.10
CA GLY A 9 20.66 5.07 -4.84
C GLY A 9 21.06 5.80 -3.55
N LEU A 10 20.10 6.27 -2.73
CA LEU A 10 20.37 6.98 -1.48
C LEU A 10 19.84 6.21 -0.26
N LEU A 11 20.78 5.65 0.51
CA LEU A 11 20.53 5.12 1.85
C LEU A 11 21.06 6.12 2.87
N GLN A 12 20.23 6.49 3.84
CA GLN A 12 20.58 7.46 4.87
C GLN A 12 20.34 6.88 6.26
N GLY A 13 21.23 7.19 7.20
CA GLY A 13 21.02 6.88 8.61
C GLY A 13 19.97 7.81 9.21
N CYS A 14 18.83 7.26 9.62
CA CYS A 14 17.70 8.01 10.19
C CYS A 14 17.53 7.69 11.68
N GLY A 15 17.30 8.72 12.49
CA GLY A 15 16.86 8.56 13.88
C GLY A 15 15.38 8.19 13.95
N ILE A 16 14.98 7.40 14.95
CA ILE A 16 13.57 7.12 15.25
C ILE A 16 13.25 7.88 16.54
N THR A 17 12.33 8.86 16.46
CA THR A 17 11.91 9.65 17.61
C THR A 17 10.79 8.98 18.39
N ALA A 18 9.92 8.21 17.72
CA ALA A 18 8.84 7.44 18.34
C ALA A 18 8.43 6.26 17.44
N SER A 19 7.88 5.19 18.04
CA SER A 19 7.22 4.10 17.34
C SER A 19 6.09 3.54 18.20
N GLY A 20 5.03 3.04 17.56
CA GLY A 20 3.87 2.50 18.25
C GLY A 20 2.72 2.18 17.29
N ALA A 21 1.68 1.55 17.82
CA ALA A 21 0.46 1.30 17.06
C ALA A 21 -0.37 2.58 16.92
N LEU A 22 -0.95 2.79 15.74
CA LEU A 22 -1.97 3.81 15.52
C LEU A 22 -3.34 3.20 15.83
N THR A 23 -4.15 3.90 16.61
CA THR A 23 -5.54 3.48 16.86
C THR A 23 -6.40 3.98 15.71
N PRO A 24 -7.20 3.12 15.05
CA PRO A 24 -8.08 3.56 13.97
C PRO A 24 -9.02 4.69 14.39
N GLY A 25 -9.18 5.69 13.51
CA GLY A 25 -10.01 6.87 13.76
C GLY A 25 -9.44 7.89 14.75
N VAL A 26 -8.30 7.62 15.38
CA VAL A 26 -7.64 8.58 16.29
C VAL A 26 -6.61 9.40 15.52
N ALA A 27 -6.72 10.72 15.62
CA ALA A 27 -5.79 11.65 14.98
C ALA A 27 -4.51 11.83 15.81
N HIS A 28 -3.36 11.61 15.18
CA HIS A 28 -2.04 11.80 15.76
C HIS A 28 -1.38 13.05 15.17
N ARG A 29 -0.92 13.97 16.03
CA ARG A 29 -0.17 15.15 15.60
C ARG A 29 1.29 14.81 15.35
N LEU A 30 1.90 15.53 14.41
CA LEU A 30 3.33 15.42 14.14
C LEU A 30 4.15 16.07 15.25
N SER A 31 5.34 15.52 15.53
CA SER A 31 6.30 16.09 16.47
C SER A 31 7.16 17.21 15.86
N LEU A 32 7.21 17.30 14.53
CA LEU A 32 7.98 18.28 13.78
C LEU A 32 7.11 19.49 13.44
N ALA A 33 7.70 20.69 13.45
CA ALA A 33 7.01 21.92 13.06
C ALA A 33 6.91 22.06 11.53
N SER A 34 7.86 21.54 10.76
CA SER A 34 7.87 21.57 9.29
C SER A 34 8.63 20.37 8.75
N GLY A 35 8.38 20.00 7.51
CA GLY A 35 9.09 18.93 6.82
C GLY A 35 8.23 18.23 5.78
N THR A 36 8.45 16.94 5.62
CA THR A 36 7.77 16.11 4.62
C THR A 36 7.22 14.85 5.26
N LEU A 37 5.96 14.55 4.98
CA LEU A 37 5.35 13.24 5.21
C LEU A 37 5.60 12.38 3.97
N ALA A 38 6.37 11.30 4.12
CA ALA A 38 6.55 10.30 3.08
C ALA A 38 5.65 9.09 3.35
N LEU A 39 4.82 8.73 2.37
CA LEU A 39 3.81 7.67 2.47
C LEU A 39 4.13 6.58 1.44
N ASP A 40 4.53 5.41 1.94
CA ASP A 40 4.78 4.18 1.16
C ASP A 40 5.79 4.32 0.00
N GLY A 41 6.56 5.43 -0.04
CA GLY A 41 7.47 5.75 -1.14
C GLY A 41 6.78 6.29 -2.41
N GLU A 42 5.46 6.42 -2.40
CA GLU A 42 4.65 6.82 -3.56
C GLU A 42 4.18 8.28 -3.49
N ARG A 43 4.03 8.82 -2.27
CA ARG A 43 3.54 10.19 -2.06
C ARG A 43 4.37 10.92 -1.02
N GLU A 44 4.71 12.16 -1.33
CA GLU A 44 5.23 13.12 -0.38
C GLU A 44 4.24 14.27 -0.17
N ILE A 45 4.09 14.70 1.08
CA ILE A 45 3.32 15.90 1.45
C ILE A 45 4.24 16.80 2.26
N GLU A 46 4.55 17.97 1.71
CA GLU A 46 5.29 19.02 2.42
C GLU A 46 4.37 19.80 3.35
N PHE A 47 4.92 20.21 4.50
CA PHE A 47 4.22 21.05 5.46
C PHE A 47 5.18 22.05 6.11
N ALA A 48 4.66 23.24 6.37
CA ALA A 48 5.36 24.35 7.00
C ALA A 48 4.89 24.55 8.45
N ALA A 49 5.57 25.45 9.17
CA ALA A 49 5.32 25.74 10.58
C ALA A 49 3.89 26.19 10.94
N HIS A 50 3.13 26.68 9.95
CA HIS A 50 1.74 27.11 10.14
C HIS A 50 0.72 26.02 9.84
N ASP A 51 1.15 24.91 9.24
CA ASP A 51 0.29 23.78 8.95
C ASP A 51 0.08 22.95 10.22
N THR A 52 -1.10 22.33 10.32
CA THR A 52 -1.44 21.46 11.47
C THR A 52 -1.84 20.05 11.01
N PRO A 53 -0.98 19.36 10.23
CA PRO A 53 -1.30 18.04 9.73
C PRO A 53 -1.49 17.04 10.87
N THR A 54 -2.38 16.07 10.62
CA THR A 54 -2.56 14.92 11.50
C THR A 54 -2.57 13.65 10.67
N ILE A 55 -2.13 12.55 11.29
CA ILE A 55 -2.18 11.22 10.72
C ILE A 55 -3.29 10.47 11.43
N THR A 56 -4.26 9.96 10.68
CA THR A 56 -5.35 9.13 11.19
C THR A 56 -5.37 7.84 10.41
N LEU A 57 -5.36 6.70 11.11
CA LEU A 57 -5.50 5.40 10.47
C LEU A 57 -6.98 5.17 10.14
N ASP A 58 -7.28 4.95 8.85
CA ASP A 58 -8.60 4.52 8.40
C ASP A 58 -8.75 3.00 8.58
N ALA A 59 -9.87 2.56 9.16
CA ALA A 59 -10.21 1.15 9.29
C ALA A 59 -10.82 0.57 8.01
N GLN A 60 -11.33 1.43 7.12
CA GLN A 60 -11.88 1.05 5.82
C GLN A 60 -10.77 1.17 4.75
N GLY A 61 -9.75 0.32 4.89
CA GLY A 61 -8.66 0.24 3.93
C GLY A 61 -9.15 0.01 2.49
N PRO A 62 -8.26 0.13 1.49
CA PRO A 62 -8.63 -0.04 0.10
C PRO A 62 -9.28 -1.41 -0.16
N LEU A 63 -10.26 -1.44 -1.06
CA LEU A 63 -10.89 -2.69 -1.46
C LEU A 63 -9.85 -3.66 -2.00
N THR A 64 -9.81 -4.86 -1.42
CA THR A 64 -8.90 -5.93 -1.82
C THR A 64 -9.70 -7.06 -2.46
N VAL A 65 -9.18 -7.64 -3.53
CA VAL A 65 -9.79 -8.79 -4.19
C VAL A 65 -9.29 -10.07 -3.52
N ASP A 66 -10.22 -10.88 -3.03
CA ASP A 66 -9.92 -12.27 -2.69
C ASP A 66 -9.76 -13.08 -3.98
N VAL A 67 -8.52 -13.15 -4.47
CA VAL A 67 -8.19 -13.82 -5.73
C VAL A 67 -8.57 -15.30 -5.68
N GLU A 68 -8.37 -15.97 -4.55
CA GLU A 68 -8.67 -17.39 -4.41
C GLU A 68 -10.18 -17.64 -4.50
N ALA A 69 -10.98 -16.89 -3.72
CA ALA A 69 -12.43 -17.01 -3.77
C ALA A 69 -12.99 -16.69 -5.15
N VAL A 70 -12.44 -15.66 -5.83
CA VAL A 70 -12.82 -15.30 -7.19
C VAL A 70 -12.50 -16.43 -8.18
N LEU A 71 -11.30 -17.00 -8.12
CA LEU A 71 -10.90 -18.09 -9.03
C LEU A 71 -11.68 -19.38 -8.76
N ALA A 72 -11.94 -19.70 -7.49
CA ALA A 72 -12.78 -20.84 -7.12
C ALA A 72 -14.22 -20.67 -7.64
N HIS A 73 -14.78 -19.46 -7.52
CA HIS A 73 -16.07 -19.13 -8.10
C HIS A 73 -16.04 -19.28 -9.63
N ALA A 74 -15.05 -18.72 -10.30
CA ALA A 74 -14.91 -18.81 -11.75
C ALA A 74 -14.79 -20.26 -12.24
N ALA A 75 -14.05 -21.12 -11.54
CA ALA A 75 -13.91 -22.52 -11.87
C ALA A 75 -15.24 -23.29 -11.72
N ARG A 76 -15.95 -23.11 -10.60
CA ARG A 76 -17.26 -23.76 -10.35
C ARG A 76 -18.32 -23.40 -11.38
N HIS A 77 -18.27 -22.17 -11.88
CA HIS A 77 -19.27 -21.65 -12.83
C HIS A 77 -18.76 -21.62 -14.27
N HIS A 78 -17.58 -22.19 -14.55
CA HIS A 78 -16.96 -22.21 -15.87
C HIS A 78 -16.83 -20.82 -16.54
N LEU A 79 -16.68 -19.75 -15.74
CA LEU A 79 -16.67 -18.36 -16.22
C LEU A 79 -15.44 -18.03 -17.06
N LEU A 80 -14.36 -18.79 -16.87
CA LEU A 80 -13.09 -18.65 -17.61
C LEU A 80 -12.84 -19.84 -18.56
N ALA A 81 -13.86 -20.66 -18.84
CA ALA A 81 -13.72 -21.78 -19.76
C ALA A 81 -13.54 -21.27 -21.19
N VAL A 82 -12.44 -21.65 -21.83
CA VAL A 82 -12.17 -21.31 -23.23
C VAL A 82 -12.60 -22.47 -24.13
N PRO A 83 -13.53 -22.27 -25.08
CA PRO A 83 -13.95 -23.33 -25.99
C PRO A 83 -12.77 -23.89 -26.80
N ARG A 84 -12.82 -25.19 -27.10
CA ARG A 84 -11.84 -25.82 -27.99
C ARG A 84 -11.88 -25.15 -29.36
N GLY A 85 -10.71 -24.73 -29.87
CA GLY A 85 -10.57 -23.99 -31.12
C GLY A 85 -10.57 -22.46 -30.99
N HIS A 86 -10.81 -21.91 -29.80
CA HIS A 86 -10.63 -20.48 -29.54
C HIS A 86 -9.13 -20.13 -29.47
N ARG A 87 -8.72 -18.95 -29.97
CA ARG A 87 -7.30 -18.53 -30.06
C ARG A 87 -6.59 -18.46 -28.70
N LEU A 88 -7.33 -18.31 -27.61
CA LEU A 88 -6.81 -18.29 -26.24
C LEU A 88 -6.84 -19.66 -25.56
N HIS A 89 -7.23 -20.73 -26.27
CA HIS A 89 -7.18 -22.07 -25.69
C HIS A 89 -5.69 -22.39 -25.44
N PRO A 90 -5.30 -22.74 -24.20
CA PRO A 90 -3.91 -23.07 -23.92
C PRO A 90 -3.47 -24.20 -24.86
N ALA A 91 -2.34 -24.01 -25.53
CA ALA A 91 -1.69 -25.09 -26.25
C ALA A 91 -1.38 -26.18 -25.21
N THR A 92 -1.75 -27.42 -25.52
CA THR A 92 -1.55 -28.57 -24.63
C THR A 92 -0.11 -28.55 -24.09
N PRO A 93 0.12 -28.55 -22.77
CA PRO A 93 1.47 -28.65 -22.25
C PRO A 93 2.03 -30.01 -22.68
N CYS A 94 3.18 -29.95 -23.36
CA CYS A 94 3.94 -31.10 -23.86
C CYS A 94 4.43 -31.98 -22.71
#